data_AF-A0A370L2Z8-F1
#
_entry.id   AF-A0A370L2Z8-F1
#
_cell.length_a   1.000
_cell.length_b   1.000
_cell.length_c   1.000
_cell.angle_alpha   90.00
_cell.angle_beta   90.00
_cell.angle_gamma   90.00
#
_symmetry.space_group_name_H-M   'P 1'
#
loop_
_entity.id
_entity.type
_entity.pdbx_description
1 polymer ?
#
loop_
_entity_poly.entity_id
_entity_poly.type
_entity_poly.pdbx_seq_one_letter_code
_entity_poly.pdbx_strand_id
1 'polypeptide(L)' 'MRTNIDIDDALLKEAMEATELSTKKAVVEEALRRLIENNRRRQAIKDLKGIGWEGDLDEMRRNFFDSHDDRR' A
#
# COMPACT_ATOMS: atom_id res chain seq x y z
N MET A 1 -23.99 8.90 -12.87
CA MET A 1 -23.63 10.29 -13.21
C MET A 1 -22.73 10.27 -14.43
N ARG A 2 -22.95 11.14 -15.42
CA ARG A 2 -22.06 11.27 -16.59
C ARG A 2 -21.25 12.54 -16.41
N THR A 3 -19.93 12.39 -16.35
CA THR A 3 -18.98 13.49 -16.17
C THR A 3 -18.02 13.46 -17.34
N ASN A 4 -17.69 14.62 -17.89
CA ASN A 4 -16.66 14.73 -18.91
C ASN A 4 -15.37 15.23 -18.22
N ILE A 5 -14.31 14.45 -18.30
CA ILE A 5 -13.00 14.75 -17.70
C ILE A 5 -11.93 14.37 -18.70
N ASP A 6 -10.93 15.24 -18.85
CA ASP A 6 -9.75 14.95 -19.66
C ASP A 6 -8.78 14.11 -18.82
N ILE A 7 -8.38 12.96 -19.38
CA ILE A 7 -7.43 12.03 -18.77
C ILE A 7 -6.37 11.74 -19.84
N ASP A 8 -5.12 11.69 -19.43
CA ASP A 8 -4.02 11.26 -20.29
C ASP A 8 -4.27 9.84 -20.82
N ASP A 9 -4.26 9.67 -22.14
CA ASP A 9 -4.54 8.38 -22.79
C ASP A 9 -3.45 7.34 -22.54
N ALA A 10 -2.19 7.75 -22.38
CA ALA A 10 -1.10 6.84 -22.06
C ALA A 10 -1.25 6.28 -20.64
N LEU A 11 -1.59 7.17 -19.68
CA LEU A 11 -1.90 6.76 -18.30
C LEU A 11 -3.07 5.78 -18.26
N LEU A 12 -4.14 6.07 -19.00
CA LEU A 12 -5.31 5.21 -19.03
C LEU A 12 -5.03 3.85 -19.67
N LYS A 13 -4.20 3.82 -20.72
CA LYS A 13 -3.76 2.59 -21.36
C LYS A 13 -2.94 1.72 -20.41
N GLU A 14 -1.96 2.30 -19.72
CA GLU A 14 -1.16 1.59 -18.72
C GLU A 14 -2.05 1.04 -17.60
N ALA A 15 -3.01 1.83 -17.13
CA ALA A 15 -3.96 1.39 -16.10
C ALA A 15 -4.89 0.26 -16.60
N MET A 16 -5.34 0.32 -17.86
CA MET A 16 -6.11 -0.78 -18.48
C MET A 16 -5.29 -2.06 -18.57
N GLU A 17 -4.02 -1.97 -19.00
CA GLU A 17 -3.10 -3.12 -19.06
C GLU A 17 -2.82 -3.71 -17.68
N ALA A 18 -2.59 -2.87 -16.66
CA ALA A 18 -2.30 -3.31 -15.30
C ALA A 18 -3.50 -3.90 -14.55
N THR A 19 -4.74 -3.56 -14.95
CA THR A 19 -5.97 -4.01 -14.30
C THR A 19 -6.76 -5.04 -15.11
N GLU A 20 -6.35 -5.28 -16.37
CA GLU A 20 -7.03 -6.15 -17.34
C GLU A 20 -8.50 -5.76 -17.58
N LEU A 21 -8.86 -4.49 -17.32
CA LEU A 21 -10.23 -4.01 -17.46
C LEU A 21 -10.53 -3.53 -18.88
N SER A 22 -11.68 -3.94 -19.40
CA SER A 22 -12.08 -3.70 -20.80
C SER A 22 -12.61 -2.29 -21.09
N THR A 23 -12.97 -1.51 -20.06
CA THR A 23 -13.59 -0.19 -20.25
C THR A 23 -12.90 0.91 -19.46
N LYS A 24 -12.76 2.09 -20.08
CA LYS A 24 -12.27 3.32 -19.44
C LYS A 24 -13.01 3.61 -18.12
N LYS A 25 -14.33 3.41 -18.10
CA LYS A 25 -15.16 3.61 -16.90
C LYS A 25 -14.79 2.65 -15.78
N ALA A 26 -14.62 1.36 -16.07
CA ALA A 26 -14.27 0.37 -15.06
C ALA A 26 -12.91 0.68 -14.42
N VAL A 27 -11.92 1.08 -15.22
CA VAL A 27 -10.60 1.49 -14.70
C VAL A 27 -10.71 2.68 -13.76
N VAL A 28 -11.47 3.72 -14.15
CA VAL A 28 -11.64 4.91 -13.31
C VAL A 28 -12.37 4.56 -12.00
N GLU A 29 -13.39 3.71 -12.07
CA GLU A 29 -14.15 3.28 -10.88
C GLU A 29 -13.28 2.45 -9.92
N GLU A 30 -12.47 1.53 -10.46
CA GLU A 30 -11.53 0.73 -9.68
C GLU A 30 -10.41 1.60 -9.07
N ALA A 31 -9.88 2.56 -9.81
CA ALA A 31 -8.89 3.51 -9.31
C ALA A 31 -9.43 4.32 -8.12
N LEU A 32 -10.67 4.81 -8.20
CA LEU A 32 -11.32 5.53 -7.11
C LEU A 32 -11.55 4.64 -5.88
N ARG A 33 -11.96 3.37 -6.09
CA ARG A 33 -12.13 2.40 -5.01
C ARG A 33 -10.81 2.16 -4.26
N ARG A 34 -9.73 1.93 -5.01
CA ARG A 34 -8.38 1.74 -4.44
C ARG A 34 -7.88 2.97 -3.71
N LEU A 35 -8.16 4.17 -4.22
CA LEU A 35 -7.78 5.43 -3.56
C LEU A 35 -8.43 5.53 -2.17
N ILE A 36 -9.74 5.24 -2.08
CA ILE A 36 -10.49 5.27 -0.81
C ILE A 36 -9.92 4.24 0.16
N GLU A 37 -9.71 3.01 -0.31
CA GLU A 37 -9.18 1.93 0.53
C GLU A 37 -7.78 2.25 1.06
N ASN A 38 -6.89 2.73 0.20
CA ASN A 38 -5.55 3.14 0.59
C ASN A 38 -5.57 4.29 1.60
N ASN A 39 -6.47 5.26 1.45
CA ASN A 39 -6.61 6.34 2.41
C ASN A 39 -7.07 5.82 3.78
N ARG A 40 -8.07 4.94 3.81
CA ARG A 40 -8.53 4.28 5.05
C ARG A 40 -7.41 3.50 5.73
N ARG A 41 -6.62 2.71 4.98
CA ARG A 41 -5.47 1.97 5.52
C ARG A 41 -4.41 2.91 6.09
N ARG A 42 -4.08 3.99 5.39
CA ARG A 42 -3.15 5.02 5.87
C ARG A 42 -3.64 5.68 7.15
N GLN A 43 -4.93 5.97 7.25
CA GLN A 43 -5.51 6.53 8.46
C GLN A 43 -5.41 5.55 9.62
N ALA A 44 -5.77 4.28 9.42
CA ALA A 44 -5.62 3.25 10.44
C ALA A 44 -4.17 3.14 10.94
N ILE A 45 -3.17 3.14 10.04
CA ILE A 45 -1.75 3.15 10.44
C ILE A 45 -1.38 4.40 11.24
N LYS A 46 -1.93 5.58 10.88
CA LYS A 46 -1.72 6.80 11.66
C LYS A 46 -2.36 6.72 13.03
N ASP A 47 -3.52 6.09 13.17
CA ASP A 47 -4.20 5.91 14.46
C ASP A 47 -3.43 4.93 15.36
N LEU A 48 -2.74 3.96 14.75
CA LEU A 48 -1.76 3.10 15.41
C LEU A 48 -0.43 3.82 15.72
N LYS A 49 -0.26 5.09 15.33
CA LYS A 49 0.94 5.84 15.68
C LYS A 49 0.83 6.33 17.13
N GLY A 50 1.66 5.81 18.01
CA GLY A 50 1.71 6.22 19.42
C GLY A 50 1.03 5.25 20.38
N ILE A 51 0.41 4.17 19.89
CA ILE A 51 0.29 2.96 20.71
C ILE A 51 1.72 2.48 20.96
N GLY A 52 2.15 2.61 22.21
CA GLY A 52 3.52 2.32 22.62
C GLY A 52 3.89 0.89 22.25
N TRP A 53 5.13 0.71 21.81
CA TRP A 53 5.74 -0.61 21.75
C TRP A 53 6.48 -0.83 23.08
N GLU A 54 6.09 -1.87 23.83
CA GLU A 54 6.58 -2.14 25.19
C GLU A 54 7.83 -3.04 25.24
N GLY A 55 8.46 -3.36 24.10
CA GLY A 55 9.67 -4.19 24.09
C GLY A 55 10.97 -3.42 24.30
N ASP A 56 12.09 -4.14 24.43
CA ASP A 56 13.44 -3.60 24.33
C ASP A 56 14.03 -3.92 22.95
N LEU A 57 14.28 -2.89 22.14
CA LEU A 57 14.83 -3.05 20.78
C LEU A 57 16.24 -3.66 20.80
N ASP A 58 17.00 -3.38 21.86
CA ASP A 58 18.37 -3.83 21.97
C ASP A 58 18.43 -5.30 22.39
N GLU A 59 17.49 -5.77 23.23
CA GLU A 59 17.36 -7.19 23.58
C GLU A 59 17.08 -8.07 22.36
N MET A 60 16.12 -7.66 21.53
CA MET A 60 15.78 -8.41 20.30
C MET A 60 16.95 -8.48 19.32
N ARG A 61 17.75 -7.41 19.22
CA ARG A 61 18.92 -7.39 18.33
C ARG A 61 20.04 -8.28 18.85
N ARG A 62 20.27 -8.33 20.16
CA ARG A 62 21.30 -9.20 20.78
C ARG A 62 21.05 -10.68 20.49
N ASN A 63 19.80 -11.14 20.62
CA ASN A 63 19.44 -12.55 20.38
C ASN A 63 19.61 -13.00 18.92
N PHE A 64 19.59 -12.07 17.96
CA PHE A 64 19.81 -12.38 16.55
C PHE A 64 21.29 -12.65 16.22
N PHE A 65 22.21 -11.98 16.92
CA PHE A 65 23.66 -12.17 16.73
C PHE A 65 24.20 -13.41 17.43
N ASP A 66 23.60 -13.83 18.54
CA ASP A 66 24.07 -15.00 19.32
C ASP A 66 23.77 -16.34 18.61
N SER A 67 22.81 -16.35 17.68
CA SER A 67 22.39 -17.57 16.96
C SER A 67 23.26 -17.93 15.74
N HIS A 68 24.27 -17.11 15.42
CA HIS A 68 25.08 -17.28 14.20
C HIS A 68 26.57 -17.55 14.45
N ASP A 69 27.02 -17.64 15.71
CA ASP A 69 28.41 -17.99 16.04
C ASP A 69 28.57 -19.49 16.35
N ASP A 70 28.15 -20.34 15.41
CA ASP A 70 28.31 -21.80 15.48
C ASP A 70 29.08 -22.34 14.26
N ARG A 71 30.07 -21.56 13.80
CA ARG A 71 31.07 -22.01 12.82
C ARG A 71 32.46 -21.48 13.15
N ARG A 72 33.16 -22.16 14.06
CA ARG A 72 34.61 -22.30 14.01
C ARG A 72 35.03 -23.70 14.42
#